data_AF-A0AAN3V703-F1
#
_entry.id   AF-A0AAN3V703-F1
#
_cell.length_a   1.000
_cell.length_b   1.000
_cell.length_c   1.000
_cell.angle_alpha   90.00
_cell.angle_beta   90.00
_cell.angle_gamma   90.00
#
_symmetry.space_group_name_H-M   'P 1'
#
loop_
_entity.id
_entity.type
_entity.pdbx_description
1 polymer ?
#
loop_
_entity_poly.entity_id
_entity_poly.type
_entity_poly.pdbx_seq_one_letter_code
_entity_poly.pdbx_strand_id
1 'polypeptide(L)'
;MSTALATLAGKLAERVGMDSVDPQELITTLRQTAFKGDASDAQFIALLIVANQYGLNPWTKEIYAFPDKQNGIVPVVGVDGWSRIINENQQFDGMDFEQDNESCTCRIYRKDRNHPICVTEWMDECRREPFKTREGREITGPWQSHPKRMLRHKSYDSVCPSGLRICWYL
;
A
#
# COMPACT_ATOMS: atom_id res chain seq x y z
N MET A 1 19.61 -5.62 -19.70
CA MET A 1 18.68 -5.66 -18.56
C MET A 1 19.50 -5.66 -17.27
N SER A 2 19.11 -4.91 -16.25
CA SER A 2 19.87 -4.86 -14.98
C SER A 2 19.85 -6.22 -14.28
N THR A 3 21.01 -6.76 -13.92
CA THR A 3 21.16 -8.00 -13.13
C THR A 3 20.35 -7.95 -11.84
N ALA A 4 20.21 -6.77 -11.24
CA ALA A 4 19.43 -6.57 -10.03
C ALA A 4 17.93 -6.82 -10.21
N LEU A 5 17.37 -6.49 -11.39
CA LEU A 5 15.96 -6.67 -11.70
C LEU A 5 15.59 -8.16 -11.73
N ALA A 6 16.40 -8.96 -12.42
CA ALA A 6 16.21 -10.40 -12.50
C ALA A 6 16.35 -11.08 -11.13
N THR A 7 17.34 -10.66 -10.32
CA THR A 7 17.50 -11.18 -8.96
C THR A 7 16.31 -10.85 -8.06
N LEU A 8 15.81 -9.61 -8.09
CA LEU A 8 14.68 -9.20 -7.25
C LEU A 8 13.36 -9.85 -7.69
N ALA A 9 13.16 -10.02 -9.00
CA ALA A 9 12.03 -10.73 -9.56
C ALA A 9 12.07 -12.22 -9.19
N GLY A 10 13.24 -12.86 -9.26
CA GLY A 10 13.42 -14.25 -8.83
C GLY A 10 13.10 -14.47 -7.35
N LYS A 11 13.58 -13.59 -6.46
CA LYS A 11 13.26 -13.64 -5.01
C LYS A 11 11.76 -13.48 -4.75
N LEU A 12 11.10 -12.59 -5.49
CA LEU A 12 9.66 -12.42 -5.39
C LEU A 12 8.93 -13.68 -5.88
N ALA A 13 9.35 -14.24 -7.01
CA ALA A 13 8.78 -15.45 -7.60
C ALA A 13 8.86 -16.64 -6.65
N GLU A 14 10.03 -16.89 -6.05
CA GLU A 14 10.21 -17.92 -5.03
C GLU A 14 9.24 -17.75 -3.86
N ARG A 15 9.09 -16.52 -3.36
CA ARG A 15 8.18 -16.21 -2.24
C ARG A 15 6.71 -16.46 -2.57
N VAL A 16 6.28 -16.18 -3.80
CA VAL A 16 4.88 -16.36 -4.21
C VAL A 16 4.60 -17.77 -4.76
N GLY A 17 5.58 -18.69 -4.72
CA GLY A 17 5.44 -20.05 -5.25
C GLY A 17 5.40 -20.12 -6.77
N MET A 18 6.10 -19.22 -7.45
CA MET A 18 6.26 -19.15 -8.91
C MET A 18 7.72 -19.37 -9.35
N ASP A 19 8.46 -20.17 -8.59
CA ASP A 19 9.87 -20.50 -8.80
C ASP A 19 10.17 -21.16 -10.16
N SER A 20 9.15 -21.76 -10.78
CA SER A 20 9.25 -22.37 -12.11
C SER A 20 9.05 -21.41 -13.29
N VAL A 21 8.71 -20.14 -13.04
CA VAL A 21 8.42 -19.15 -14.09
C VAL A 21 9.69 -18.37 -14.45
N ASP A 22 9.92 -18.15 -15.75
CA ASP A 22 11.03 -17.32 -16.21
C ASP A 22 10.92 -15.91 -15.59
N PRO A 23 11.96 -15.42 -14.88
CA PRO A 23 11.99 -14.07 -14.36
C PRO A 23 11.63 -13.00 -15.41
N GLN A 24 11.94 -13.21 -16.69
CA GLN A 24 11.60 -12.29 -17.77
C GLN A 24 10.09 -12.20 -18.03
N GLU A 25 9.43 -13.35 -18.09
CA GLU A 25 7.99 -13.43 -18.26
C GLU A 25 7.30 -12.80 -17.04
N LEU A 26 7.80 -13.13 -15.84
CA LEU A 26 7.31 -12.57 -14.58
C LEU A 26 7.38 -11.04 -14.53
N ILE A 27 8.53 -10.46 -14.91
CA ILE A 27 8.72 -9.00 -15.01
C ILE A 27 7.73 -8.40 -16.00
N THR A 28 7.55 -9.04 -17.16
CA THR A 28 6.66 -8.56 -18.21
C THR A 28 5.20 -8.55 -17.73
N THR A 29 4.74 -9.64 -17.12
CA THR A 29 3.40 -9.74 -16.54
C THR A 29 3.20 -8.72 -15.43
N LEU A 30 4.17 -8.55 -14.52
CA LEU A 30 4.11 -7.54 -13.46
C LEU A 30 3.98 -6.13 -14.01
N ARG A 31 4.77 -5.78 -15.04
CA ARG A 31 4.66 -4.46 -15.68
C ARG A 31 3.27 -4.22 -16.26
N GLN A 32 2.72 -5.21 -16.95
CA GLN A 32 1.41 -5.08 -17.59
C GLN A 32 0.24 -5.06 -16.61
N THR A 33 0.37 -5.69 -15.44
CA THR A 33 -0.74 -5.88 -14.49
C THR A 33 -0.67 -4.97 -13.27
N ALA A 34 0.52 -4.70 -12.74
CA ALA A 34 0.72 -3.90 -11.53
C ALA A 34 1.01 -2.42 -11.83
N PHE A 35 1.45 -2.07 -13.04
CA PHE A 35 1.73 -0.68 -13.43
C PHE A 35 0.70 -0.18 -14.44
N LYS A 36 0.06 0.96 -14.14
CA LYS A 36 -0.84 1.67 -15.06
C LYS A 36 -0.04 2.69 -15.90
N GLY A 37 0.98 2.24 -16.63
CA GLY A 37 1.81 3.07 -17.51
C GLY A 37 3.23 2.53 -17.71
N ASP A 38 4.02 3.22 -18.53
CA ASP A 38 5.43 2.90 -18.74
C ASP A 38 6.27 3.29 -17.52
N ALA A 39 6.59 2.29 -16.69
CA ALA A 39 7.53 2.43 -15.59
C ALA A 39 8.96 2.20 -16.07
N SER A 40 9.90 3.06 -15.67
CA SER A 40 11.31 2.82 -15.94
C SER A 40 11.84 1.62 -15.14
N ASP A 41 12.92 1.00 -15.63
CA ASP A 41 13.60 -0.08 -14.92
C ASP A 41 13.96 0.31 -13.47
N ALA A 42 14.40 1.55 -13.25
CA ALA A 42 14.74 2.06 -11.92
C ALA A 42 13.53 2.14 -10.99
N GLN A 43 12.38 2.61 -11.51
CA GLN A 43 11.13 2.68 -10.75
C GLN A 43 10.60 1.29 -10.40
N PHE A 44 10.74 0.33 -11.31
CA PHE A 44 10.36 -1.05 -11.08
C PHE A 44 11.24 -1.71 -10.01
N ILE A 45 12.57 -1.46 -10.07
CA ILE A 45 13.51 -1.93 -9.04
C ILE A 45 13.12 -1.36 -7.66
N ALA A 46 12.77 -0.07 -7.57
CA ALA A 46 12.36 0.54 -6.31
C ALA A 46 11.13 -0.15 -5.70
N LEU A 47 10.10 -0.45 -6.51
CA LEU A 47 8.92 -1.20 -6.05
C LEU A 47 9.32 -2.60 -5.56
N LEU A 48 10.12 -3.33 -6.33
CA LEU A 48 10.54 -4.69 -5.98
C LEU A 48 11.42 -4.74 -4.73
N ILE A 49 12.23 -3.72 -4.47
CA ILE A 49 13.02 -3.63 -3.22
C ILE A 49 12.07 -3.58 -2.02
N VAL A 50 11.07 -2.69 -2.05
CA VAL A 50 10.11 -2.53 -0.96
C VAL A 50 9.25 -3.79 -0.80
N ALA A 51 8.77 -4.35 -1.91
CA ALA A 51 8.02 -5.61 -1.92
C ALA A 51 8.83 -6.74 -1.28
N ASN A 52 10.11 -6.88 -1.65
CA ASN A 52 10.97 -7.90 -1.07
C ASN A 52 11.29 -7.67 0.41
N GLN A 53 11.50 -6.41 0.82
CA GLN A 53 11.83 -6.04 2.20
C GLN A 53 10.69 -6.34 3.18
N TYR A 54 9.45 -6.07 2.79
CA TYR A 54 8.27 -6.31 3.64
C TYR A 54 7.49 -7.58 3.29
N GLY A 55 7.98 -8.38 2.35
CA GLY A 55 7.33 -9.60 1.91
C GLY A 55 6.00 -9.38 1.17
N LEU A 56 5.77 -8.19 0.62
CA LEU A 56 4.51 -7.80 0.01
C LEU A 56 4.38 -8.32 -1.41
N ASN A 57 3.16 -8.72 -1.77
CA ASN A 57 2.85 -9.23 -3.11
C ASN A 57 2.18 -8.15 -3.99
N PRO A 58 2.82 -7.72 -5.10
CA PRO A 58 2.26 -6.71 -6.00
C PRO A 58 1.02 -7.19 -6.79
N TRP A 59 0.81 -8.50 -6.99
CA TRP A 59 -0.36 -9.03 -7.71
C TRP A 59 -1.61 -9.06 -6.85
N THR A 60 -1.46 -9.35 -5.56
CA THR A 60 -2.56 -9.35 -4.57
C THR A 60 -2.87 -7.95 -4.07
N LYS A 61 -2.32 -6.91 -4.72
CA LYS A 61 -2.65 -5.51 -4.43
C LYS A 61 -2.24 -5.07 -3.01
N GLU A 62 -1.25 -5.74 -2.44
CA GLU A 62 -0.65 -5.37 -1.16
C GLU A 62 0.27 -4.16 -1.28
N ILE A 63 0.88 -3.97 -2.46
CA ILE A 63 1.74 -2.83 -2.78
C ILE A 63 1.47 -2.36 -4.21
N TYR A 64 1.44 -1.06 -4.42
CA TYR A 64 1.13 -0.41 -5.68
C TYR A 64 2.20 0.59 -6.08
N ALA A 65 2.35 0.80 -7.38
CA ALA A 65 3.10 1.91 -7.95
C ALA A 65 2.17 3.11 -8.16
N PHE A 66 2.32 4.16 -7.34
CA PHE A 66 1.57 5.40 -7.51
C PHE A 66 2.39 6.42 -8.34
N PRO A 67 1.84 6.99 -9.42
CA PRO A 67 2.54 8.00 -10.20
C PRO A 67 2.63 9.32 -9.42
N ASP A 68 3.83 9.85 -9.27
CA ASP A 68 4.06 11.18 -8.71
C ASP A 68 3.84 12.28 -9.76
N LYS A 69 3.67 13.52 -9.31
CA LYS A 69 3.45 14.72 -10.13
C LYS A 69 4.57 14.95 -11.18
N GLN A 70 5.77 14.41 -10.95
CA GLN A 70 6.92 14.52 -11.85
C GLN A 70 7.18 13.24 -12.69
N ASN A 71 6.17 12.42 -12.97
CA ASN A 71 6.32 11.11 -13.63
C ASN A 71 7.26 10.14 -12.87
N GLY A 72 7.49 10.40 -11.57
CA GLY A 72 8.10 9.45 -10.64
C GLY A 72 7.11 8.32 -10.30
N ILE A 73 7.60 7.23 -9.71
CA ILE A 73 6.74 6.20 -9.13
C ILE A 73 7.09 6.07 -7.65
N VAL A 74 6.09 6.19 -6.80
CA VAL A 74 6.19 5.99 -5.36
C VAL A 74 5.52 4.66 -5.00
N PRO A 75 6.22 3.71 -4.37
CA PRO A 75 5.61 2.50 -3.87
C PRO A 75 4.70 2.81 -2.68
N VAL A 76 3.43 2.41 -2.76
CA VAL A 76 2.42 2.63 -1.73
C VAL A 76 1.88 1.28 -1.27
N VAL A 77 1.93 1.02 0.03
CA VAL A 77 1.35 -0.18 0.64
C VAL A 77 -0.16 0.02 0.80
N GLY A 78 -0.95 -0.94 0.35
CA GLY A 78 -2.41 -0.91 0.50
C GLY A 78 -2.88 -1.46 1.84
N VAL A 79 -4.18 -1.31 2.13
CA VAL A 79 -4.85 -1.85 3.33
C VAL A 79 -4.55 -3.35 3.52
N ASP A 80 -4.60 -4.15 2.45
CA ASP A 80 -4.33 -5.60 2.51
C ASP A 80 -2.87 -5.89 2.88
N GLY A 81 -1.93 -5.10 2.35
CA GLY A 81 -0.51 -5.21 2.68
C GLY A 81 -0.23 -4.88 4.14
N TRP A 82 -0.82 -3.79 4.65
CA TRP A 82 -0.73 -3.43 6.06
C TRP A 82 -1.37 -4.50 6.97
N SER A 83 -2.53 -5.03 6.58
CA SER A 83 -3.20 -6.13 7.29
C SER A 83 -2.29 -7.34 7.42
N ARG A 84 -1.64 -7.76 6.34
CA ARG A 84 -0.69 -8.88 6.40
C ARG A 84 0.48 -8.59 7.35
N ILE A 85 1.14 -7.43 7.19
CA ILE A 85 2.32 -7.06 8.01
C ILE A 85 1.96 -6.99 9.50
N ILE A 86 0.81 -6.40 9.85
CA ILE A 86 0.38 -6.29 11.25
C ILE A 86 0.06 -7.65 11.85
N ASN A 87 -0.68 -8.49 11.13
CA ASN A 87 -1.09 -9.79 11.65
C ASN A 87 0.10 -10.77 11.79
N GLU A 88 1.17 -10.60 11.01
CA GLU A 88 2.42 -11.36 11.16
C GLU A 88 3.28 -10.88 12.36
N ASN A 89 2.99 -9.71 12.93
CA ASN A 89 3.76 -9.18 14.05
C ASN A 89 3.32 -9.82 15.37
N GLN A 90 4.22 -10.58 16.00
CA GLN A 90 3.96 -11.29 17.27
C GLN A 90 3.55 -10.36 18.43
N GLN A 91 3.95 -9.10 18.37
CA GLN A 91 3.62 -8.09 19.38
C GLN A 91 2.27 -7.44 19.15
N PHE A 92 1.59 -7.68 18.02
CA PHE A 92 0.25 -7.17 17.78
C PHE A 92 -0.74 -7.78 18.77
N ASP A 93 -1.55 -6.92 19.39
CA ASP A 93 -2.50 -7.31 20.45
C ASP A 93 -3.91 -6.77 20.16
N GLY A 94 -4.23 -6.61 18.87
CA GLY A 94 -5.52 -6.10 18.43
C GLY A 94 -5.52 -4.62 18.07
N MET A 95 -6.66 -4.20 17.52
CA MET A 95 -6.90 -2.83 17.11
C MET A 95 -8.37 -2.45 17.34
N ASP A 96 -8.61 -1.18 17.64
CA ASP A 96 -9.95 -0.61 17.77
C ASP A 96 -10.13 0.56 16.80
N PHE A 97 -11.38 0.75 16.37
CA PHE A 97 -11.80 1.92 15.64
C PHE A 97 -12.92 2.63 16.40
N GLU A 98 -12.67 3.89 16.73
CA GLU A 98 -13.70 4.81 17.21
C GLU A 98 -14.06 5.72 16.05
N GLN A 99 -15.30 5.64 15.56
CA GLN A 99 -15.74 6.38 14.37
C GLN A 99 -17.06 7.10 14.65
N ASP A 100 -17.09 8.38 14.28
CA ASP A 100 -18.29 9.20 14.24
C ASP A 100 -18.56 9.70 12.79
N ASN A 101 -19.28 10.81 12.63
CA ASN A 101 -19.58 11.37 11.31
C ASN A 101 -18.43 12.21 10.72
N GLU A 102 -17.56 12.75 11.57
CA GLU A 102 -16.56 13.77 11.26
C GLU A 102 -15.13 13.20 11.34
N SER A 103 -14.92 12.16 12.14
CA SER A 103 -13.61 11.62 12.44
C SER A 103 -13.60 10.11 12.57
N CYS A 104 -12.41 9.53 12.44
CA CYS A 104 -12.15 8.16 12.83
C CYS A 104 -10.79 8.06 13.50
N THR A 105 -10.76 7.48 14.69
CA THR A 105 -9.55 7.18 15.44
C THR A 105 -9.27 5.69 15.37
N CYS A 106 -8.11 5.32 14.83
CA CYS A 106 -7.62 3.95 14.88
C CYS A 106 -6.58 3.82 16.01
N ARG A 107 -6.74 2.78 16.84
CA ARG A 107 -5.83 2.46 17.95
C ARG A 107 -5.26 1.08 17.74
N ILE A 108 -3.93 0.96 17.74
CA ILE A 108 -3.22 -0.31 17.70
C ILE A 108 -2.66 -0.61 19.08
N TYR A 109 -2.98 -1.78 19.62
CA TYR A 109 -2.43 -2.29 20.86
C TYR A 109 -1.27 -3.23 20.55
N ARG A 110 -0.24 -3.15 21.41
CA ARG A 110 0.91 -4.03 21.31
C ARG A 110 1.35 -4.48 22.68
N LYS A 111 1.81 -5.73 22.78
CA LYS A 111 2.26 -6.35 24.03
C LYS A 111 3.55 -5.74 24.58
N ASP A 112 4.38 -5.16 23.72
CA ASP A 112 5.66 -4.53 24.08
C ASP A 112 5.54 -3.07 24.55
N ARG A 113 4.31 -2.52 24.70
CA ARG A 113 4.08 -1.12 25.08
C ARG A 113 2.92 -0.97 26.05
N ASN A 114 3.03 -0.01 26.96
CA ASN A 114 1.96 0.32 27.90
C ASN A 114 0.88 1.25 27.32
N HIS A 115 1.18 1.93 26.21
CA HIS A 115 0.26 2.87 25.56
C HIS A 115 0.04 2.46 24.10
N PRO A 116 -1.23 2.50 23.64
CA PRO A 116 -1.55 2.22 22.25
C PRO A 116 -1.04 3.33 21.33
N ILE A 117 -0.83 2.97 20.07
CA ILE A 117 -0.50 3.93 19.01
C ILE A 117 -1.83 4.35 18.40
N CYS A 118 -2.11 5.65 18.45
CA CYS A 118 -3.40 6.20 18.04
C CYS A 118 -3.19 7.23 16.94
N VAL A 119 -3.99 7.17 15.89
CA VAL A 119 -4.07 8.21 14.85
C VAL A 119 -5.55 8.51 14.60
N THR A 120 -5.87 9.80 14.54
CA THR A 120 -7.20 10.31 14.21
C THR A 120 -7.14 11.00 12.86
N GLU A 121 -8.00 10.58 11.94
CA GLU A 121 -8.19 11.22 10.64
C GLU A 121 -9.54 11.93 10.60
N TRP A 122 -9.57 13.07 9.93
CA TRP A 122 -10.77 13.91 9.81
C TRP A 122 -11.38 13.78 8.42
N MET A 123 -12.71 13.65 8.37
CA MET A 123 -13.47 13.51 7.13
C MET A 123 -13.20 14.67 6.18
N ASP A 124 -13.21 15.90 6.69
CA ASP A 124 -13.08 17.11 5.88
C ASP A 124 -11.70 17.26 5.23
N GLU A 125 -10.66 16.68 5.84
CA GLU A 125 -9.30 16.68 5.29
C GLU A 125 -9.07 15.51 4.33
N CYS A 126 -9.64 14.34 4.63
CA CYS A 126 -9.38 13.10 3.89
C CYS A 126 -10.29 12.90 2.68
N ARG A 127 -11.53 13.41 2.75
CA ARG A 127 -12.55 13.17 1.74
C ARG A 127 -12.10 13.76 0.41
N ARG A 128 -12.04 12.89 -0.60
CA ARG A 128 -11.72 13.31 -1.96
C ARG A 128 -13.01 13.54 -2.74
N GLU A 129 -13.19 14.76 -3.21
CA GLU A 129 -14.28 15.10 -4.13
C GLU A 129 -14.10 14.41 -5.49
N PRO A 130 -15.20 14.24 -6.27
CA PRO A 130 -15.12 13.70 -7.62
C PRO A 130 -14.11 14.49 -8.45
N PHE A 131 -13.26 13.79 -9.19
CA PHE A 131 -12.27 14.43 -10.05
C PHE A 131 -12.61 14.16 -11.52
N LYS A 132 -12.23 15.11 -12.38
CA LYS A 132 -12.40 14.99 -13.83
C LYS A 132 -11.11 14.45 -14.44
N THR A 133 -11.24 13.50 -15.36
CA THR A 133 -10.10 13.06 -16.17
C THR A 133 -9.66 14.17 -17.13
N ARG A 134 -8.48 14.01 -17.72
CA ARG A 134 -7.98 14.91 -18.78
C ARG A 134 -8.94 15.02 -19.97
N GLU A 135 -9.77 13.99 -20.18
CA GLU A 135 -10.80 13.89 -21.24
C GLU A 135 -12.15 14.50 -20.82
N GLY A 136 -12.23 15.11 -19.63
CA GLY A 136 -13.44 15.78 -19.13
C GLY A 136 -14.48 14.85 -18.50
N ARG A 137 -14.21 13.54 -18.41
CA ARG A 137 -15.11 12.58 -17.75
C ARG A 137 -15.01 12.72 -16.24
N GLU A 138 -16.14 12.91 -15.57
CA GLU A 138 -16.21 12.90 -14.11
C GLU A 138 -16.14 11.47 -13.57
N ILE A 139 -15.23 11.24 -12.64
CA ILE A 139 -15.08 9.97 -11.95
C ILE A 139 -15.61 10.14 -10.52
N THR A 140 -16.77 9.54 -10.28
CA THR A 140 -17.32 9.35 -8.93
C THR A 140 -16.58 8.18 -8.27
N GLY A 141 -15.89 8.45 -7.16
CA GLY A 141 -15.08 7.48 -6.46
C GLY A 141 -15.80 6.81 -5.27
N PRO A 142 -15.08 5.91 -4.55
CA PRO A 142 -15.60 5.27 -3.35
C PRO A 142 -15.96 6.24 -2.22
N TRP A 143 -15.32 7.41 -2.18
CA TRP A 143 -15.61 8.47 -1.20
C TRP A 143 -17.03 9.02 -1.32
N GLN A 144 -17.67 8.91 -2.48
CA GLN A 144 -19.04 9.39 -2.68
C GLN A 144 -20.10 8.38 -2.24
N SER A 145 -19.82 7.08 -2.36
CA SER A 145 -20.77 6.02 -1.98
C SER A 145 -20.59 5.53 -0.55
N HIS A 146 -19.35 5.46 -0.06
CA HIS A 146 -19.02 4.90 1.25
C HIS A 146 -17.97 5.74 2.01
N PRO A 147 -18.24 7.04 2.27
CA PRO A 147 -17.26 7.96 2.87
C PRO A 147 -16.73 7.48 4.22
N LYS A 148 -17.61 6.96 5.09
CA LYS A 148 -17.22 6.45 6.42
C LYS A 148 -16.30 5.22 6.34
N ARG A 149 -16.55 4.31 5.40
CA ARG A 149 -15.67 3.14 5.18
C ARG A 149 -14.30 3.58 4.68
N MET A 150 -14.27 4.56 3.78
CA MET A 150 -13.02 5.13 3.27
C MET A 150 -12.22 5.86 4.36
N LEU A 151 -12.89 6.63 5.23
CA LEU A 151 -12.24 7.28 6.37
C LEU A 151 -11.63 6.26 7.34
N ARG A 152 -12.33 5.15 7.60
CA ARG A 152 -11.81 4.06 8.44
C ARG A 152 -10.56 3.42 7.83
N HIS A 153 -10.58 3.13 6.52
CA HIS A 153 -9.39 2.62 5.83
C HIS A 153 -8.23 3.62 5.87
N LYS A 154 -8.52 4.91 5.72
CA LYS A 154 -7.52 5.96 5.79
C LYS A 154 -6.87 6.05 7.18
N SER A 155 -7.67 5.96 8.23
CA SER A 155 -7.19 5.93 9.62
C SER A 155 -6.32 4.72 9.89
N TYR A 156 -6.73 3.56 9.36
CA TYR A 156 -5.94 2.33 9.41
C TYR A 156 -4.58 2.50 8.71
N ASP A 157 -4.59 2.95 7.46
CA ASP A 157 -3.39 3.14 6.65
C ASP A 157 -2.40 4.14 7.29
N SER A 158 -2.89 5.18 7.97
CA SER A 158 -2.05 6.18 8.65
C SER A 158 -1.44 5.67 9.96
N VAL A 159 -2.14 4.81 10.72
CA VAL A 159 -1.63 4.29 12.00
C VAL A 159 -0.60 3.16 11.82
N CYS A 160 -0.73 2.36 10.76
CA CYS A 160 0.09 1.17 10.54
C CYS A 160 1.61 1.45 10.46
N PRO A 161 2.09 2.46 9.70
CA PRO A 161 3.51 2.81 9.64
C PRO A 161 4.07 3.17 11.03
N SER A 162 3.35 4.02 11.76
CA SER A 162 3.68 4.43 13.15
C SER A 162 3.67 3.24 14.12
N GLY A 163 2.72 2.33 13.93
CA GLY A 163 2.55 1.06 14.63
C GLY A 163 3.79 0.17 14.57
N LEU A 164 4.36 0.08 13.37
CA LEU A 164 5.43 -0.84 13.01
C LEU A 164 6.83 -0.19 13.00
N ARG A 165 6.94 1.10 13.37
CA ARG A 165 8.15 1.92 13.17
C ARG A 165 8.63 1.93 11.71
N ILE A 166 7.71 1.73 10.79
CA ILE A 166 7.99 1.83 9.37
C ILE A 166 7.76 3.30 9.02
N CYS A 167 8.85 4.05 8.85
CA CYS A 167 8.75 5.46 8.52
C CYS A 167 8.41 5.60 7.03
N TRP A 168 7.13 5.77 6.71
CA TRP A 168 6.71 6.30 5.42
C TRP A 168 6.18 7.72 5.66
N TYR A 169 7.01 8.71 5.37
CA TYR A 169 6.50 10.03 5.03
C TYR A 169 5.92 9.92 3.62
N LEU A 170 4.61 10.07 3.49
CA LEU A 170 3.95 10.49 2.25
C LEU A 170 3.61 11.97 2.38
#